data_AF-A0A957CF84-F1
#
_entry.id   AF-A0A957CF84-F1
#
_cell.length_a   1.000
_cell.length_b   1.000
_cell.length_c   1.000
_cell.angle_alpha   90.00
_cell.angle_beta   90.00
_cell.angle_gamma   90.00
#
_symmetry.space_group_name_H-M   'P 1'
#
loop_
_entity.id
_entity.type
_entity.pdbx_description
1 polymer ?
#
loop_
_entity_poly.entity_id
_entity_poly.type
_entity_poly.pdbx_seq_one_letter_code
_entity_poly.pdbx_strand_id
1 'polypeptide(L)'
;LYSLGVMLYELTTGRLPFDKEELVALLCAILHDPPRPVRELAEWVPERLARLIEKLLEKEPADRFQSAGELLVEWNDLFARGVAEVSQAPEQLLTPRLVGREAELAQLVGQRVVLVEAASGVGKTRFLQEAADDLRRPGRPVLWVEPAGEVFGAWLPLLRRAVGSGLDPSLEAFRKPLSLLLPELSDRPAQAGDPALRFRLFEG
;
A
#
# COMPACT_ATOMS: atom_id res chain seq x y z
N LEU A 1 -1.97 -20.11 0.69
CA LEU A 1 -0.63 -19.99 0.08
C LEU A 1 -0.52 -20.80 -1.22
N TYR A 2 -0.90 -22.09 -1.22
CA TYR A 2 -0.92 -22.89 -2.45
C TYR A 2 -1.73 -22.26 -3.60
N SER A 3 -2.97 -21.81 -3.33
CA SER A 3 -3.79 -21.12 -4.35
C SER A 3 -3.16 -19.83 -4.89
N LEU A 4 -2.35 -19.13 -4.07
CA LEU A 4 -1.57 -17.98 -4.53
C LEU A 4 -0.44 -18.42 -5.47
N GLY A 5 0.24 -19.53 -5.15
CA GLY A 5 1.20 -20.16 -6.05
C GLY A 5 0.59 -20.51 -7.41
N VAL A 6 -0.62 -21.08 -7.42
CA VAL A 6 -1.36 -21.39 -8.67
C VAL A 6 -1.62 -20.12 -9.48
N MET A 7 -2.13 -19.06 -8.84
CA MET A 7 -2.39 -17.78 -9.53
C MET A 7 -1.09 -17.16 -10.07
N LEU A 8 -0.01 -17.13 -9.28
CA LEU A 8 1.26 -16.56 -9.73
C LEU A 8 1.88 -17.37 -10.88
N TYR A 9 1.76 -18.70 -10.83
CA TYR A 9 2.17 -19.57 -11.92
C TYR A 9 1.40 -19.24 -13.20
N GLU A 10 0.08 -19.10 -13.12
CA GLU A 10 -0.75 -18.75 -14.28
C GLU A 10 -0.45 -17.34 -14.81
N LEU A 11 -0.30 -16.35 -13.94
CA LEU A 11 0.01 -14.97 -14.34
C LEU A 11 1.38 -14.84 -15.02
N THR A 12 2.34 -15.68 -14.66
CA THR A 12 3.69 -15.64 -15.23
C THR A 12 3.83 -16.51 -16.49
N THR A 13 3.16 -17.66 -16.53
CA THR A 13 3.29 -18.62 -17.65
C THR A 13 2.14 -18.54 -18.66
N GLY A 14 1.04 -17.88 -18.31
CA GLY A 14 -0.22 -17.88 -19.06
C GLY A 14 -0.96 -19.22 -19.06
N ARG A 15 -0.56 -20.17 -18.21
CA ARG A 15 -1.13 -21.53 -18.14
C ARG A 15 -1.31 -21.97 -16.70
N LEU A 16 -2.31 -22.81 -16.45
CA LEU A 16 -2.43 -23.47 -15.16
C LEU A 16 -1.27 -24.47 -14.94
N PRO A 17 -0.85 -24.69 -13.68
CA PRO A 17 0.18 -25.68 -13.35
C PRO A 17 -0.27 -27.12 -13.67
N PHE A 18 -1.59 -27.37 -13.59
CA PHE A 18 -2.22 -28.64 -13.99
C PHE A 18 -3.44 -28.31 -14.84
N ASP A 19 -3.44 -28.83 -16.06
CA ASP A 19 -4.53 -28.64 -17.01
C ASP A 19 -4.95 -30.02 -17.54
N LYS A 20 -6.07 -30.53 -17.02
CA LYS A 20 -6.63 -31.85 -17.34
C LYS A 20 -8.12 -31.69 -17.55
N GLU A 21 -8.63 -32.28 -18.63
CA GLU A 21 -10.05 -32.20 -19.01
C GLU A 21 -10.96 -33.00 -18.06
N GLU A 22 -10.43 -34.08 -17.50
CA GLU A 22 -11.17 -34.99 -16.62
C GLU A 22 -10.88 -34.67 -15.15
N LEU A 23 -11.93 -34.57 -14.33
CA LEU A 23 -11.84 -34.09 -12.95
C LEU A 23 -10.98 -35.00 -12.07
N VAL A 24 -11.12 -36.33 -12.20
CA VAL A 24 -10.32 -37.27 -11.40
C VAL A 24 -8.85 -37.17 -11.79
N ALA A 25 -8.54 -37.09 -13.08
CA ALA A 25 -7.18 -36.84 -13.57
C ALA A 25 -6.59 -35.51 -13.05
N LEU A 26 -7.39 -34.44 -12.99
CA LEU A 26 -6.96 -33.16 -12.43
C LEU A 26 -6.63 -33.27 -10.93
N LEU A 27 -7.51 -33.91 -10.15
CA LEU A 27 -7.28 -34.11 -8.72
C LEU A 27 -6.05 -34.99 -8.46
N CYS A 28 -5.87 -36.06 -9.23
CA CYS A 28 -4.67 -36.89 -9.18
C CYS A 28 -3.41 -36.07 -9.45
N ALA A 29 -3.42 -35.22 -10.48
CA ALA A 29 -2.29 -34.35 -10.81
C ALA A 29 -2.01 -33.30 -9.71
N ILE A 30 -3.05 -32.70 -9.15
CA ILE A 30 -2.91 -31.76 -8.02
C ILE A 30 -2.28 -32.45 -6.81
N LEU A 31 -2.60 -33.72 -6.55
CA LEU A 31 -2.09 -34.44 -5.38
C LEU A 31 -0.67 -35.00 -5.59
N HIS A 32 -0.33 -35.46 -6.79
CA HIS A 32 0.87 -36.28 -7.00
C HIS A 32 1.85 -35.73 -8.04
N ASP A 33 1.38 -35.04 -9.07
CA ASP A 33 2.23 -34.64 -10.18
C ASP A 33 2.97 -33.33 -9.84
N PRO A 34 4.29 -33.24 -10.05
CA PRO A 34 4.96 -31.95 -9.96
C PRO A 34 4.46 -31.01 -11.08
N PRO A 35 4.29 -29.70 -10.81
CA PRO A 35 4.02 -28.74 -11.87
C PRO A 35 5.23 -28.66 -12.80
N ARG A 36 5.00 -28.28 -14.06
CA ARG A 36 6.11 -27.98 -14.97
C ARG A 36 6.89 -26.77 -14.42
N PRO A 37 8.23 -26.73 -14.48
CA PRO A 37 8.99 -25.60 -13.97
C PRO A 37 8.61 -24.28 -14.66
N VAL A 38 8.52 -23.19 -13.89
CA VAL A 38 8.01 -21.91 -14.39
C VAL A 38 8.85 -21.39 -15.57
N ARG A 39 10.18 -21.51 -15.44
CA ARG A 39 11.13 -20.99 -16.43
C ARG A 39 11.19 -21.80 -17.72
N GLU A 40 10.63 -23.01 -17.76
CA GLU A 40 10.46 -23.73 -19.03
C GLU A 40 9.34 -23.14 -19.90
N LEU A 41 8.36 -22.47 -19.29
CA LEU A 41 7.26 -21.81 -19.99
C LEU A 41 7.50 -20.30 -20.13
N ALA A 42 8.22 -19.71 -19.19
CA ALA A 42 8.41 -18.28 -19.07
C ALA A 42 9.88 -17.96 -18.72
N GLU A 43 10.78 -18.07 -19.69
CA GLU A 43 12.22 -17.81 -19.52
C GLU A 43 12.54 -16.39 -18.99
N TRP A 44 11.63 -15.44 -19.25
CA TRP A 44 11.71 -14.06 -18.80
C TRP A 44 11.55 -13.89 -17.29
N VAL A 45 10.95 -14.86 -16.60
CA VAL A 45 10.69 -14.80 -15.15
C VAL A 45 11.99 -15.01 -14.38
N PRO A 46 12.43 -14.07 -13.53
CA PRO A 46 13.68 -14.24 -12.78
C PRO A 46 13.73 -15.54 -11.97
N GLU A 47 14.89 -16.18 -11.97
CA GLU A 47 15.15 -17.48 -11.31
C GLU A 47 14.64 -17.54 -9.86
N ARG A 48 14.91 -16.50 -9.05
CA ARG A 48 14.47 -16.51 -7.66
C ARG A 48 12.94 -16.39 -7.51
N LEU A 49 12.26 -15.71 -8.43
CA LEU A 49 10.79 -15.64 -8.44
C LEU A 49 10.17 -16.98 -8.87
N ALA A 50 10.75 -17.64 -9.87
CA ALA A 50 10.33 -18.97 -10.28
C ALA A 50 10.42 -19.98 -9.11
N ARG A 51 11.55 -20.00 -8.39
CA ARG A 51 11.73 -20.85 -7.20
C ARG A 51 10.73 -20.55 -6.08
N LEU A 52 10.38 -19.29 -5.87
CA LEU A 52 9.36 -18.90 -4.89
C LEU A 52 7.98 -19.46 -5.28
N ILE A 53 7.60 -19.33 -6.57
CA ILE A 53 6.34 -19.88 -7.09
C ILE A 53 6.32 -21.40 -6.95
N GLU A 54 7.42 -22.07 -7.29
CA GLU A 54 7.54 -23.54 -7.19
C GLU A 54 7.45 -24.01 -5.73
N LYS A 55 8.10 -23.33 -4.77
CA LYS A 55 7.97 -23.63 -3.33
C LYS A 55 6.53 -23.47 -2.83
N LEU A 56 5.75 -22.52 -3.37
CA LEU A 56 4.33 -22.38 -3.04
C LEU A 56 3.48 -23.56 -3.55
N LEU A 57 3.93 -24.24 -4.60
CA LEU A 57 3.27 -25.35 -5.28
C LEU A 57 3.72 -26.74 -4.81
N GLU A 58 4.63 -26.82 -3.84
CA GLU A 58 5.03 -28.09 -3.23
C GLU A 58 3.82 -28.89 -2.74
N LYS A 59 3.90 -30.22 -2.73
CA LYS A 59 2.73 -31.07 -2.37
C LYS A 59 2.54 -31.15 -0.88
N GLU A 60 3.63 -31.40 -0.17
CA GLU A 60 3.64 -31.48 1.28
C GLU A 60 3.56 -30.08 1.90
N PRO A 61 2.59 -29.79 2.77
CA PRO A 61 2.49 -28.50 3.43
C PRO A 61 3.75 -28.10 4.21
N ALA A 62 4.52 -29.08 4.68
CA ALA A 62 5.78 -28.86 5.40
C ALA A 62 6.90 -28.29 4.51
N ASP A 63 6.88 -28.60 3.21
CA ASP A 63 7.88 -28.13 2.24
C ASP A 63 7.53 -26.74 1.67
N ARG A 64 6.29 -26.29 1.93
CA ARG A 64 5.82 -24.94 1.59
C ARG A 64 6.27 -23.90 2.62
N PHE A 65 6.02 -22.64 2.30
CA PHE A 65 5.99 -21.57 3.28
C PHE A 65 4.96 -21.85 4.38
N GLN A 66 5.41 -21.82 5.63
CA GLN A 66 4.59 -22.13 6.80
C GLN A 66 3.66 -20.97 7.18
N SER A 67 3.95 -19.75 6.71
CA SER A 67 3.10 -18.59 6.93
C SER A 67 3.21 -17.57 5.79
N ALA A 68 2.20 -16.70 5.68
CA ALA A 68 2.28 -15.56 4.79
C ALA A 68 3.41 -14.60 5.18
N GLY A 69 3.77 -14.52 6.46
CA GLY A 69 4.91 -13.73 6.93
C GLY A 69 6.24 -14.22 6.39
N GLU A 70 6.46 -15.54 6.38
CA GLU A 70 7.67 -16.15 5.79
C GLU A 70 7.76 -15.85 4.29
N LEU A 71 6.65 -15.98 3.57
CA LEU A 71 6.56 -15.62 2.15
C LEU A 71 6.88 -14.14 1.93
N LEU A 72 6.35 -13.25 2.76
CA LEU A 72 6.55 -11.80 2.64
C LEU A 72 8.01 -11.40 2.83
N VAL A 73 8.77 -12.08 3.69
CA VAL A 73 10.20 -11.82 3.86
C VAL A 73 10.96 -12.11 2.57
N GLU A 74 10.75 -13.28 1.98
CA GLU A 74 11.37 -13.65 0.69
C GLU A 74 10.91 -12.72 -0.44
N TRP A 75 9.61 -12.43 -0.50
CA TRP A 75 9.05 -11.49 -1.49
C TRP A 75 9.72 -10.12 -1.40
N ASN A 76 9.83 -9.57 -0.18
CA ASN A 76 10.46 -8.28 0.01
C ASN A 76 11.95 -8.31 -0.35
N ASP A 77 12.69 -9.37 -0.04
CA ASP A 77 14.09 -9.49 -0.47
C ASP A 77 14.24 -9.51 -2.00
N LEU A 78 13.35 -10.20 -2.71
CA LEU A 78 13.35 -10.26 -4.17
C LEU A 78 13.14 -8.88 -4.80
N PHE A 79 12.23 -8.10 -4.22
CA PHE A 79 11.84 -6.81 -4.75
C PHE A 79 12.53 -5.63 -4.06
N ALA A 80 13.34 -5.85 -3.02
CA ALA A 80 14.04 -4.79 -2.26
C ALA A 80 14.95 -3.90 -3.12
N ARG A 81 15.41 -4.42 -4.27
CA ARG A 81 16.24 -3.68 -5.25
C ARG A 81 15.53 -3.35 -6.56
N GLY A 82 14.27 -3.80 -6.71
CA GLY A 82 13.58 -3.89 -7.99
C GLY A 82 12.12 -3.46 -7.99
N VAL A 83 11.56 -3.01 -6.86
CA VAL A 83 10.45 -2.06 -6.93
C VAL A 83 11.08 -0.77 -7.43
N ALA A 84 11.21 -0.64 -8.76
CA ALA A 84 10.95 0.67 -9.36
C ALA A 84 9.71 1.14 -8.63
N GLU A 85 9.80 2.24 -7.87
CA GLU A 85 8.68 2.83 -7.14
C GLU A 85 7.47 2.55 -8.02
N VAL A 86 6.57 1.66 -7.56
CA VAL A 86 5.28 1.57 -8.18
C VAL A 86 4.76 2.96 -7.91
N SER A 87 4.99 3.85 -8.87
CA SER A 87 4.71 5.26 -8.81
C SER A 87 3.22 5.27 -8.86
N GLN A 88 2.65 5.08 -7.67
CA GLN A 88 1.27 4.84 -7.36
C GLN A 88 0.52 4.33 -8.59
N ALA A 89 0.73 3.06 -8.97
CA ALA A 89 -0.18 2.44 -9.93
C ALA A 89 -1.57 2.76 -9.39
N PRO A 90 -2.37 3.56 -10.10
CA PRO A 90 -3.44 4.25 -9.43
C PRO A 90 -4.42 3.17 -8.99
N GLU A 91 -4.78 3.14 -7.70
CA GLU A 91 -5.90 2.36 -7.15
C GLU A 91 -7.21 2.56 -7.96
N GLN A 92 -7.23 3.53 -8.87
CA GLN A 92 -8.26 3.85 -9.84
C GLN A 92 -8.59 2.72 -10.82
N LEU A 93 -7.69 1.77 -11.13
CA LEU A 93 -8.05 0.65 -12.02
C LEU A 93 -8.99 -0.37 -11.35
N LEU A 94 -9.00 -0.43 -10.01
CA LEU A 94 -9.77 -1.40 -9.24
C LEU A 94 -10.96 -0.78 -8.50
N THR A 95 -11.09 0.55 -8.52
CA THR A 95 -12.15 1.24 -7.80
C THR A 95 -13.02 2.08 -8.75
N PRO A 96 -14.31 1.71 -8.96
CA PRO A 96 -15.19 2.45 -9.85
C PRO A 96 -15.42 3.87 -9.33
N ARG A 97 -15.34 4.87 -10.21
CA ARG A 97 -15.61 6.28 -9.85
C ARG A 97 -16.97 6.41 -9.19
N LEU A 98 -17.06 7.30 -8.20
CA LEU A 98 -18.33 7.74 -7.64
C LEU A 98 -19.12 8.50 -8.71
N VAL A 99 -20.21 7.91 -9.20
CA VAL A 99 -21.07 8.54 -10.22
C VAL A 99 -22.13 9.39 -9.54
N GLY A 100 -22.35 10.62 -10.02
CA GLY A 100 -23.47 11.46 -9.61
C GLY A 100 -23.23 12.30 -8.35
N ARG A 101 -21.97 12.50 -7.96
CA ARG A 101 -21.55 13.36 -6.84
C ARG A 101 -20.55 14.43 -7.25
N GLU A 102 -20.48 14.74 -8.54
CA GLU A 102 -19.53 15.69 -9.13
C GLU A 102 -19.78 17.12 -8.61
N ALA A 103 -21.05 17.48 -8.37
CA ALA A 103 -21.43 18.78 -7.83
C ALA A 103 -20.95 18.96 -6.39
N GLU A 104 -21.08 17.94 -5.54
CA GLU A 104 -20.63 17.97 -4.15
C GLU A 104 -19.10 17.97 -4.05
N LEU A 105 -18.40 17.22 -4.92
CA LEU A 105 -16.93 17.27 -5.00
C LEU A 105 -16.44 18.65 -5.41
N ALA A 106 -17.10 19.31 -6.35
CA ALA A 106 -16.76 20.67 -6.78
C ALA A 106 -16.88 21.70 -5.64
N GLN A 107 -17.79 21.49 -4.68
CA GLN A 107 -17.96 22.39 -3.52
C GLN A 107 -16.79 22.31 -2.52
N LEU A 108 -16.02 21.23 -2.52
CA LEU A 108 -14.85 21.07 -1.65
C LEU A 108 -13.68 21.98 -2.09
N VAL A 109 -13.64 22.34 -3.38
CA VAL A 109 -12.56 23.13 -3.95
C VAL A 109 -12.53 24.52 -3.33
N GLY A 110 -11.40 24.89 -2.72
CA GLY A 110 -11.20 26.20 -2.10
C GLY A 110 -11.65 26.32 -0.65
N GLN A 111 -12.28 25.29 -0.08
CA GLN A 111 -12.63 25.26 1.33
C GLN A 111 -11.41 24.94 2.20
N ARG A 112 -11.33 25.59 3.38
CA ARG A 112 -10.26 25.32 4.36
C ARG A 112 -10.62 24.17 5.31
N VAL A 113 -11.89 24.07 5.67
CA VAL A 113 -12.45 23.03 6.53
C VAL A 113 -13.80 22.65 5.97
N VAL A 114 -14.05 21.35 5.83
CA VAL A 114 -15.34 20.81 5.39
C VAL A 114 -15.79 19.76 6.40
N LEU A 115 -17.03 19.86 6.84
CA LEU A 115 -17.69 18.84 7.65
C LEU A 115 -18.59 18.00 6.73
N VAL A 116 -18.37 16.68 6.70
CA VAL A 116 -19.18 15.76 5.88
C VAL A 116 -20.16 14.99 6.77
N GLU A 117 -21.39 15.49 6.83
CA GLU A 117 -22.50 14.84 7.54
C GLU A 117 -23.37 14.02 6.58
N ALA A 118 -23.69 12.79 6.99
CA ALA A 118 -24.68 11.93 6.33
C ALA A 118 -25.03 10.73 7.24
N ALA A 119 -25.98 9.89 6.84
CA ALA A 119 -26.27 8.65 7.56
C ALA A 119 -25.11 7.64 7.47
N SER A 120 -25.11 6.62 8.33
CA SER A 120 -24.18 5.49 8.20
C SER A 120 -24.46 4.71 6.90
N GLY A 121 -23.43 4.19 6.25
CA GLY A 121 -23.57 3.34 5.06
C GLY A 121 -23.80 4.05 3.73
N VAL A 122 -24.02 5.37 3.71
CA VAL A 122 -24.27 6.15 2.46
C VAL A 122 -23.01 6.45 1.63
N GLY A 123 -21.84 5.94 2.04
CA GLY A 123 -20.60 6.08 1.28
C GLY A 123 -19.73 7.31 1.62
N LYS A 124 -19.80 7.87 2.84
CA LYS A 124 -18.94 9.01 3.24
C LYS A 124 -17.45 8.75 3.04
N THR A 125 -16.99 7.56 3.43
CA THR A 125 -15.59 7.15 3.24
C THR A 125 -15.23 7.16 1.76
N ARG A 126 -16.11 6.65 0.90
CA ARG A 126 -15.91 6.62 -0.54
C ARG A 126 -15.89 8.03 -1.15
N PHE A 127 -16.79 8.91 -0.70
CA PHE A 127 -16.82 10.32 -1.11
C PHE A 127 -15.54 11.06 -0.75
N LEU A 128 -15.07 10.90 0.49
CA LEU A 128 -13.83 11.50 0.96
C LEU A 128 -12.59 10.93 0.23
N GLN A 129 -12.59 9.65 -0.13
CA GLN A 129 -11.53 9.04 -0.95
C GLN A 129 -11.48 9.66 -2.35
N GLU A 130 -12.63 9.79 -3.04
CA GLU A 130 -12.69 10.42 -4.37
C GLU A 130 -12.24 11.89 -4.32
N ALA A 131 -12.65 12.63 -3.28
CA ALA A 131 -12.18 13.99 -3.04
C ALA A 131 -10.66 14.06 -2.82
N ALA A 132 -10.11 13.14 -2.04
CA ALA A 132 -8.67 13.06 -1.82
C ALA A 132 -7.92 12.76 -3.13
N ASP A 133 -8.45 11.89 -3.97
CA ASP A 133 -7.84 11.56 -5.27
C ASP A 133 -7.92 12.73 -6.25
N ASP A 134 -9.05 13.45 -6.32
CA ASP A 134 -9.18 14.67 -7.11
C ASP A 134 -8.17 15.75 -6.68
N LEU A 135 -7.95 15.89 -5.38
CA LEU A 135 -6.94 16.79 -4.83
C LEU A 135 -5.50 16.34 -5.12
N ARG A 136 -5.24 15.01 -5.23
CA ARG A 136 -3.93 14.45 -5.60
C ARG A 136 -3.59 14.65 -7.07
N ARG A 137 -4.57 14.63 -7.99
CA ARG A 137 -4.37 14.77 -9.45
C ARG A 137 -3.43 15.90 -9.89
N PRO A 138 -3.51 17.14 -9.33
CA PRO A 138 -2.56 18.21 -9.65
C PRO A 138 -1.17 18.05 -9.00
N GLY A 139 -0.79 16.86 -8.51
CA GLY A 139 0.49 16.60 -7.84
C GLY A 139 0.56 17.12 -6.40
N ARG A 140 -0.59 17.44 -5.78
CA ARG A 140 -0.61 17.95 -4.40
C ARG A 140 -0.55 16.79 -3.41
N PRO A 141 0.28 16.88 -2.36
CA PRO A 141 0.28 15.88 -1.31
C PRO A 141 -1.03 15.97 -0.52
N VAL A 142 -1.79 14.86 -0.51
CA VAL A 142 -3.00 14.72 0.33
C VAL A 142 -2.74 13.67 1.39
N LEU A 143 -2.90 14.07 2.64
CA LEU A 143 -2.74 13.22 3.82
C LEU A 143 -4.09 12.78 4.34
N TRP A 144 -4.26 11.48 4.44
CA TRP A 144 -5.42 10.86 5.08
C TRP A 144 -5.10 10.57 6.53
N VAL A 145 -6.02 10.90 7.42
CA VAL A 145 -5.87 10.71 8.85
C VAL A 145 -7.10 10.00 9.38
N GLU A 146 -6.88 8.89 10.08
CA GLU A 146 -7.95 8.18 10.77
C GLU A 146 -8.13 8.72 12.20
N PRO A 147 -9.36 8.73 12.73
CA PRO A 147 -9.61 9.06 14.13
C PRO A 147 -8.83 8.12 15.05
N ALA A 148 -8.00 8.67 15.92
CA ALA A 148 -7.31 7.90 16.96
C ALA A 148 -8.08 7.96 18.28
N GLY A 149 -8.02 6.88 19.06
CA GLY A 149 -8.59 6.83 20.42
C GLY A 149 -7.82 7.66 21.45
N GLU A 150 -6.63 8.14 21.10
CA GLU A 150 -5.75 8.93 21.95
C GLU A 150 -5.75 10.41 21.55
N VAL A 151 -5.59 11.29 22.54
CA VAL A 151 -5.52 12.74 22.31
C VAL A 151 -4.35 13.03 21.36
N PHE A 152 -4.62 13.75 20.28
CA PHE A 152 -3.67 14.05 19.20
C PHE A 152 -3.18 12.85 18.36
N GLY A 153 -3.66 11.63 18.59
CA GLY A 153 -3.18 10.45 17.85
C GLY A 153 -3.40 10.55 16.33
N ALA A 154 -4.49 11.19 15.91
CA ALA A 154 -4.78 11.51 14.51
C ALA A 154 -3.69 12.43 13.89
N TRP A 155 -3.05 13.29 14.68
CA TRP A 155 -2.04 14.24 14.21
C TRP A 155 -0.63 13.67 14.19
N LEU A 156 -0.36 12.58 14.92
CA LEU A 156 0.98 11.98 14.98
C LEU A 156 1.53 11.56 13.60
N PRO A 157 0.77 10.92 12.70
CA PRO A 157 1.25 10.61 11.36
C PRO A 157 1.61 11.86 10.54
N LEU A 158 0.82 12.93 10.67
CA LEU A 158 1.08 14.22 10.01
C LEU A 158 2.38 14.83 10.52
N LEU A 159 2.53 14.91 11.84
CA LEU A 159 3.71 15.47 12.47
C LEU A 159 4.97 14.65 12.16
N ARG A 160 4.90 13.31 12.21
CA ARG A 160 6.03 12.43 11.84
C ARG A 160 6.49 12.65 10.40
N ARG A 161 5.55 12.80 9.46
CA ARG A 161 5.91 13.06 8.07
C ARG A 161 6.56 14.43 7.91
N ALA A 162 6.02 15.46 8.55
CA ALA A 162 6.59 16.81 8.57
C ALA A 162 8.01 16.84 9.16
N VAL A 163 8.23 16.10 10.25
CA VAL A 163 9.54 15.94 10.90
C VAL A 163 10.51 15.15 10.02
N GLY A 164 10.04 14.07 9.39
CA GLY A 164 10.84 13.19 8.54
C GLY A 164 11.38 13.87 7.28
N SER A 165 10.67 14.87 6.76
CA SER A 165 11.09 15.73 5.64
C SER A 165 12.01 16.89 6.05
N GLY A 166 12.46 16.93 7.31
CA GLY A 166 13.22 18.01 7.91
C GLY A 166 12.31 19.03 8.59
N LEU A 167 12.64 19.39 9.83
CA LEU A 167 11.83 20.27 10.67
C LEU A 167 11.91 21.70 10.13
N ASP A 168 10.77 22.32 9.84
CA ASP A 168 10.73 23.74 9.52
C ASP A 168 11.30 24.58 10.68
N PRO A 169 12.11 25.62 10.44
CA PRO A 169 12.64 26.49 11.49
C PRO A 169 11.59 27.08 12.43
N SER A 170 10.35 27.30 11.96
CA SER A 170 9.23 27.77 12.78
C SER A 170 8.75 26.74 13.81
N LEU A 171 8.92 25.44 13.52
CA LEU A 171 8.57 24.34 14.42
C LEU A 171 9.69 24.00 15.40
N GLU A 172 10.92 24.43 15.13
CA GLU A 172 12.08 24.22 16.01
C GLU A 172 11.87 24.85 17.40
N ALA A 173 11.20 26.01 17.45
CA ALA A 173 10.79 26.65 18.70
C ALA A 173 9.87 25.75 19.57
N PHE A 174 9.14 24.84 18.93
CA PHE A 174 8.21 23.91 19.57
C PHE A 174 8.79 22.50 19.74
N ARG A 175 10.09 22.28 19.50
CA ARG A 175 10.73 20.96 19.60
C ARG A 175 10.48 20.27 20.94
N LYS A 176 10.66 20.99 22.06
CA LYS A 176 10.46 20.43 23.41
C LYS A 176 9.01 20.01 23.68
N PRO A 177 7.99 20.83 23.38
CA PRO A 177 6.60 20.37 23.40
C PRO A 177 6.33 19.19 22.46
N LEU A 178 6.85 19.23 21.24
CA LEU A 178 6.63 18.18 20.24
C LEU A 178 7.30 16.85 20.61
N SER A 179 8.41 16.86 21.35
CA SER A 179 9.07 15.64 21.80
C SER A 179 8.25 14.84 22.82
N LEU A 180 7.26 15.47 23.48
CA LEU A 180 6.28 14.76 24.32
C LEU A 180 5.33 13.88 23.49
N LEU A 181 5.04 14.31 22.27
CA LEU A 181 4.18 13.59 21.32
C LEU A 181 5.00 12.68 20.40
N LEU A 182 6.25 13.05 20.12
CA LEU A 182 7.17 12.37 19.20
C LEU A 182 8.54 12.20 19.87
N PRO A 183 8.75 11.15 20.68
CA PRO A 183 10.00 10.93 21.41
C PRO A 183 11.24 10.93 20.51
N GLU A 184 11.10 10.40 19.29
CA GLU A 184 12.10 10.39 18.22
C GLU A 184 12.66 11.77 17.79
N LEU A 185 12.02 12.89 18.17
CA LEU A 185 12.53 14.24 17.94
C LEU A 185 13.66 14.66 18.89
N SER A 186 13.79 13.99 20.04
CA SER A 186 14.74 14.38 21.09
C SER A 186 16.20 14.15 20.64
N ASP A 187 16.43 13.11 19.84
CA ASP A 187 17.76 12.61 19.51
C ASP A 187 18.23 12.99 18.08
N ARG A 188 17.40 13.65 17.28
CA ARG A 188 17.73 14.00 15.89
C ARG A 188 18.25 15.45 15.74
N PRO A 189 19.42 15.68 15.10
CA PRO A 189 19.88 17.03 14.79
C PRO A 189 18.93 17.72 13.79
N ALA A 190 18.74 19.04 13.94
CA ALA A 190 17.94 19.83 13.03
C ALA A 190 18.52 19.75 11.60
N GLN A 191 17.71 19.30 10.64
CA GLN A 191 18.04 19.34 9.20
C GLN A 191 17.16 20.39 8.53
N ALA A 192 17.69 21.03 7.49
CA ALA A 192 16.93 22.01 6.70
C ALA A 192 15.72 21.31 6.05
N GLY A 193 14.52 21.71 6.44
CA GLY A 193 13.26 21.17 5.92
C GLY A 193 13.03 21.48 4.45
N ASP A 194 12.22 20.64 3.80
CA ASP A 194 11.75 20.86 2.43
C ASP A 194 10.99 22.20 2.34
N PRO A 195 11.43 23.16 1.49
CA PRO A 195 10.76 24.44 1.32
C PRO A 195 9.31 24.32 0.79
N ALA A 196 8.93 23.19 0.21
CA ALA A 196 7.55 22.90 -0.21
C ALA A 196 6.60 22.62 0.97
N LEU A 197 7.14 22.32 2.15
CA LEU A 197 6.38 21.99 3.37
C LEU A 197 6.43 23.10 4.41
N ARG A 198 6.69 24.36 4.00
CA ARG A 198 6.71 25.51 4.91
C ARG A 198 5.40 25.65 5.67
N PHE A 199 5.46 25.44 6.98
CA PHE A 199 4.33 25.67 7.87
C PHE A 199 4.27 27.16 8.21
N ARG A 200 3.15 27.83 7.93
CA ARG A 200 2.86 29.13 8.53
C ARG A 200 2.07 28.91 9.80
N LEU A 201 2.74 29.00 10.94
CA LEU A 201 2.05 29.19 12.21
C LEU A 201 1.46 30.60 12.19
N PHE A 202 0.15 30.69 12.37
CA PHE A 202 -0.53 31.98 12.52
C PHE A 202 -0.28 32.47 13.95
N GLU A 203 0.45 33.57 14.08
CA GLU A 203 0.38 34.40 15.28
C GLU A 203 -0.91 35.24 15.18
N GLY A 204 -1.74 35.14 16.23
CA GLY A 204 -2.97 35.93 16.36
C GLY A 204 -2.70 37.37 16.79
#